data_AF-A0A3D5YU50-F1
#
_entry.id   AF-A0A3D5YU50-F1
#
_cell.length_a   1.000
_cell.length_b   1.000
_cell.length_c   1.000
_cell.angle_alpha   90.00
_cell.angle_beta   90.00
_cell.angle_gamma   90.00
#
_symmetry.space_group_name_H-M   'P 1'
#
loop_
_entity.id
_entity.type
_entity.pdbx_description
1 polymer ?
#
loop_
_entity_poly.entity_id
_entity_poly.type
_entity_poly.pdbx_seq_one_letter_code
_entity_poly.pdbx_strand_id
1 'polypeptide(L)'
;EYFSGELEVFYISDELWLIGLNFALDAVVSYPLIDIVGENIDEFLPSGNERLRLHKLINEMQMLLFNLPLNKLREDEGLLSINSVWIWNKSPAKFAFEFGTRLANNSSLSALTDDFAAVTSLIVDKAYYPACYRDSFSWLEVVAELDGLLATKLLDLLLSRKIQRLNIYVPTLTGCHCLQLSRFDLWKFWRKKAFLWYELAEELAE
;
A
#
# COMPACT_ATOMS: atom_id res chain seq x y z
N GLU A 1 -21.30 12.31 26.84
CA GLU A 1 -20.83 11.56 25.66
C GLU A 1 -19.61 12.25 25.10
N TYR A 2 -18.59 11.50 24.70
CA TYR A 2 -17.44 12.08 24.00
C TYR A 2 -17.86 12.47 22.58
N PHE A 3 -17.24 13.52 22.03
CA PHE A 3 -17.47 14.02 20.67
C PHE A 3 -18.90 14.50 20.34
N SER A 4 -19.80 14.68 21.31
CA SER A 4 -21.16 15.23 21.09
C SER A 4 -21.99 14.56 19.97
N GLY A 5 -21.77 13.27 19.70
CA GLY A 5 -22.42 12.56 18.60
C GLY A 5 -21.94 12.98 17.19
N GLU A 6 -20.78 13.65 17.11
CA GLU A 6 -20.16 14.03 15.84
C GLU A 6 -19.44 12.88 15.14
N LEU A 7 -19.15 11.80 15.88
CA LEU A 7 -18.27 10.72 15.47
C LEU A 7 -18.86 9.35 15.85
N GLU A 8 -18.91 8.45 14.88
CA GLU A 8 -19.13 7.01 15.08
C GLU A 8 -17.95 6.23 14.49
N VAL A 9 -17.53 5.18 15.18
CA VAL A 9 -16.41 4.31 14.74
C VAL A 9 -16.96 2.94 14.37
N PHE A 10 -16.64 2.48 13.17
CA PHE A 10 -17.03 1.18 12.66
C PHE A 10 -15.77 0.32 12.48
N TYR A 11 -15.72 -0.80 13.21
CA TYR A 11 -14.67 -1.78 13.07
C TYR A 11 -14.99 -2.78 11.95
N ILE A 12 -14.11 -2.91 10.96
CA ILE A 12 -14.27 -3.87 9.85
C ILE A 12 -13.27 -5.03 9.99
N SER A 13 -11.99 -4.70 10.23
CA SER A 13 -10.92 -5.67 10.47
C SER A 13 -9.77 -5.01 11.24
N ASP A 14 -8.77 -5.81 11.63
CA ASP A 14 -7.57 -5.32 12.33
C ASP A 14 -6.87 -4.17 11.56
N GLU A 15 -6.96 -4.17 10.23
CA GLU A 15 -6.32 -3.19 9.34
C GLU A 15 -7.29 -2.12 8.80
N LEU A 16 -8.61 -2.23 9.06
CA LEU A 16 -9.60 -1.34 8.47
C LEU A 16 -10.66 -0.90 9.50
N TRP A 17 -10.62 0.39 9.80
CA TRP A 17 -11.56 1.08 10.66
C TRP A 17 -12.16 2.23 9.86
N LEU A 18 -13.49 2.40 9.94
CA LEU A 18 -14.19 3.50 9.29
C LEU A 18 -14.72 4.47 10.33
N ILE A 19 -14.74 5.74 9.98
CA ILE A 19 -15.29 6.81 10.81
C ILE A 19 -16.48 7.40 10.10
N GLY A 20 -17.65 7.35 10.74
CA GLY A 20 -18.83 8.11 10.35
C GLY A 20 -18.82 9.47 11.04
N LEU A 21 -19.09 10.52 10.27
CA LEU A 21 -19.22 11.89 10.77
C LEU A 21 -20.63 12.40 10.53
N ASN A 22 -21.15 13.19 11.46
CA ASN A 22 -22.48 13.80 11.31
C ASN A 22 -22.48 15.07 10.42
N PHE A 23 -21.36 15.35 9.75
CA PHE A 23 -21.17 16.47 8.84
C PHE A 23 -20.43 16.03 7.57
N ALA A 24 -20.64 16.75 6.48
CA ALA A 24 -20.02 16.44 5.19
C ALA A 24 -18.55 16.87 5.16
N LEU A 25 -17.70 16.03 4.56
CA LEU A 25 -16.29 16.32 4.32
C LEU A 25 -16.09 16.91 2.92
N ASP A 26 -16.76 18.03 2.65
CA ASP A 26 -16.70 18.67 1.34
C ASP A 26 -15.32 19.29 1.08
N ALA A 27 -14.69 18.87 -0.01
CA ALA A 27 -13.38 19.35 -0.45
C ALA A 27 -12.28 19.25 0.62
N VAL A 28 -12.37 18.26 1.51
CA VAL A 28 -11.29 17.95 2.46
C VAL A 28 -10.19 17.19 1.76
N VAL A 29 -8.96 17.70 1.88
CA VAL A 29 -7.76 17.01 1.43
C VAL A 29 -7.09 16.38 2.64
N SER A 30 -6.81 15.08 2.56
CA SER A 30 -6.16 14.29 3.60
C SER A 30 -5.36 13.16 2.97
N TYR A 31 -4.39 12.62 3.71
CA TYR A 31 -3.40 11.69 3.19
C TYR A 31 -3.36 10.45 4.08
N PRO A 32 -3.36 9.21 3.56
CA PRO A 32 -3.09 8.03 4.36
C PRO A 32 -1.67 8.09 4.91
N LEU A 33 -1.44 7.46 6.07
CA LEU A 33 -0.14 7.51 6.74
C LEU A 33 1.00 7.01 5.85
N ILE A 34 0.71 6.03 4.99
CA ILE A 34 1.69 5.43 4.07
C ILE A 34 2.22 6.41 3.02
N ASP A 35 1.48 7.47 2.68
CA ASP A 35 1.90 8.49 1.70
C ASP A 35 2.81 9.56 2.31
N ILE A 36 2.91 9.64 3.65
CA ILE A 36 3.55 10.75 4.37
C ILE A 36 4.60 10.29 5.39
N VAL A 37 5.08 9.05 5.22
CA VAL A 37 6.06 8.48 6.14
C VAL A 37 7.36 9.29 6.08
N GLY A 38 7.84 9.72 7.25
CA GLY A 38 9.06 10.53 7.38
C GLY A 38 8.88 12.01 7.08
N GLU A 39 7.67 12.45 6.71
CA GLU A 39 7.35 13.85 6.45
C GLU A 39 6.87 14.56 7.73
N ASN A 40 6.83 15.90 7.69
CA ASN A 40 6.31 16.70 8.81
C ASN A 40 4.78 16.62 8.87
N ILE A 41 4.25 16.04 9.95
CA ILE A 41 2.81 15.79 10.12
C ILE A 41 1.94 17.05 9.99
N ASP A 42 2.45 18.21 10.40
CA ASP A 42 1.69 19.47 10.39
C ASP A 42 1.33 19.93 8.97
N GLU A 43 2.16 19.55 7.99
CA GLU A 43 1.94 19.88 6.57
C GLU A 43 0.86 19.01 5.93
N PHE A 44 0.58 17.84 6.51
CA PHE A 44 -0.34 16.83 5.96
C PHE A 44 -1.61 16.64 6.78
N LEU A 45 -1.82 17.46 7.82
CA LEU A 45 -3.09 17.48 8.55
C LEU A 45 -4.25 17.79 7.59
N PRO A 46 -5.47 17.25 7.86
CA PRO A 46 -6.63 17.51 7.02
C PRO A 46 -6.84 19.01 6.78
N SER A 47 -6.95 19.38 5.51
CA SER A 47 -7.14 20.76 5.07
C SER A 47 -8.43 20.91 4.27
N GLY A 48 -8.82 22.14 3.94
CA GLY A 48 -10.10 22.45 3.29
C GLY A 48 -11.12 23.10 4.22
N ASN A 49 -12.39 23.03 3.84
CA ASN A 49 -13.47 23.80 4.48
C ASN A 49 -13.70 23.40 5.95
N GLU A 50 -13.69 22.10 6.24
CA GLU A 50 -13.96 21.56 7.59
C GLU A 50 -12.70 21.35 8.44
N ARG A 51 -11.56 21.94 8.07
CA ARG A 51 -10.26 21.70 8.74
C ARG A 51 -10.30 21.98 10.24
N LEU A 52 -10.96 23.06 10.67
CA LEU A 52 -11.02 23.44 12.08
C LEU A 52 -11.81 22.42 12.92
N ARG A 53 -12.90 21.89 12.36
CA ARG A 53 -13.73 20.89 13.02
C ARG A 53 -13.02 19.55 13.12
N LEU A 54 -12.34 19.14 12.05
CA LEU A 54 -11.51 17.94 12.05
C LEU A 54 -10.32 18.05 13.02
N HIS A 55 -9.60 19.17 13.04
CA HIS A 55 -8.51 19.40 13.98
C HIS A 55 -8.99 19.37 15.42
N LYS A 56 -10.17 19.95 15.69
CA LYS A 56 -10.81 19.86 17.01
C LYS A 56 -11.11 18.41 17.39
N LEU A 57 -11.70 17.62 16.50
CA LEU A 57 -11.98 16.19 16.74
C LEU A 57 -10.70 15.39 16.98
N ILE A 58 -9.67 15.57 16.15
CA ILE A 58 -8.37 14.89 16.31
C ILE A 58 -7.74 15.24 17.66
N ASN A 59 -7.77 16.52 18.07
CA ASN A 59 -7.24 16.94 19.37
C ASN A 59 -8.04 16.34 20.53
N GLU A 60 -9.37 16.31 20.44
CA GLU A 60 -10.22 15.65 21.45
C GLU A 60 -9.92 14.15 21.55
N MET A 61 -9.73 13.47 20.41
CA MET A 61 -9.32 12.06 20.38
C MET A 61 -7.96 11.86 21.03
N GLN A 62 -6.98 12.71 20.71
CA GLN A 62 -5.66 12.63 21.31
C GLN A 62 -5.72 12.78 22.84
N MET A 63 -6.47 13.76 23.33
CA MET A 63 -6.65 13.96 24.77
C MET A 63 -7.34 12.77 25.46
N LEU A 64 -8.30 12.13 24.78
CA LEU A 64 -8.97 10.93 25.28
C LEU A 64 -7.99 9.75 25.33
N LEU A 65 -7.32 9.48 24.21
CA LEU A 65 -6.41 8.35 24.06
C LEU A 65 -5.21 8.46 25.01
N PHE A 66 -4.64 9.65 25.16
CA PHE A 66 -3.52 9.91 26.08
C PHE A 66 -3.82 9.47 27.52
N ASN A 67 -5.06 9.65 27.98
CA ASN A 67 -5.47 9.32 29.35
C ASN A 67 -5.92 7.86 29.52
N LEU A 68 -5.81 7.00 28.50
CA LEU A 68 -6.26 5.62 28.62
C LEU A 68 -5.34 4.80 29.55
N PRO A 69 -5.90 4.08 30.54
CA PRO A 69 -5.13 3.16 31.39
C PRO A 69 -4.37 2.09 30.60
N LEU A 70 -4.86 1.75 29.40
CA LEU A 70 -4.19 0.84 28.47
C LEU A 70 -2.79 1.32 28.11
N ASN A 71 -2.57 2.63 27.94
CA ASN A 71 -1.26 3.16 27.59
C ASN A 71 -0.25 2.98 28.73
N LYS A 72 -0.70 3.02 29.98
CA LYS A 72 0.15 2.69 31.12
C LYS A 72 0.58 1.22 31.12
N LEU A 73 -0.35 0.31 30.81
CA LEU A 73 -0.01 -1.12 30.68
C LEU A 73 0.99 -1.35 29.53
N ARG A 74 0.79 -0.67 28.39
CA ARG A 74 1.72 -0.74 27.26
C ARG A 74 3.11 -0.24 27.64
N GLU A 75 3.19 0.89 28.34
CA GLU A 75 4.46 1.45 28.82
C GLU A 75 5.16 0.52 29.82
N ASP A 76 4.41 -0.08 30.75
CA ASP A 76 4.94 -1.07 31.71
C ASP A 76 5.50 -2.32 30.98
N GLU A 77 4.95 -2.66 29.81
CA GLU A 77 5.42 -3.72 28.91
C GLU A 77 6.51 -3.27 27.92
N GLY A 78 6.94 -2.01 27.97
CA GLY A 78 7.93 -1.43 27.05
C GLY A 78 7.42 -1.17 25.62
N LEU A 79 6.10 -1.19 25.42
CA LEU A 79 5.43 -0.87 24.16
C LEU A 79 5.13 0.63 24.05
N LEU A 80 5.07 1.13 22.82
CA LEU A 80 4.69 2.52 22.55
C LEU A 80 3.22 2.78 22.90
N SER A 81 2.94 3.91 23.54
CA SER A 81 1.59 4.40 23.79
C SER A 81 0.83 4.69 22.48
N ILE A 82 -0.47 4.40 22.45
CA ILE A 82 -1.38 4.73 21.36
C ILE A 82 -2.17 5.98 21.78
N ASN A 83 -1.68 7.16 21.38
CA ASN A 83 -2.18 8.45 21.85
C ASN A 83 -2.82 9.30 20.74
N SER A 84 -2.89 8.80 19.51
CA SER A 84 -3.40 9.56 18.38
C SER A 84 -4.10 8.65 17.38
N VAL A 85 -5.00 9.25 16.59
CA VAL A 85 -5.62 8.63 15.42
C VAL A 85 -5.30 9.50 14.22
N TRP A 86 -4.90 8.87 13.12
CA TRP A 86 -4.70 9.54 11.85
C TRP A 86 -5.93 9.36 10.96
N ILE A 87 -6.65 10.45 10.70
CA ILE A 87 -7.89 10.43 9.90
C ILE A 87 -7.56 10.83 8.47
N TRP A 88 -7.98 9.99 7.52
CA TRP A 88 -7.79 10.24 6.11
C TRP A 88 -8.96 9.68 5.30
N ASN A 89 -9.14 10.24 4.11
CA ASN A 89 -10.09 9.78 3.11
C ASN A 89 -9.45 9.97 1.73
N LYS A 90 -8.95 8.88 1.15
CA LYS A 90 -8.37 8.86 -0.20
C LYS A 90 -9.29 8.03 -1.08
N SER A 91 -9.88 8.68 -2.07
CA SER A 91 -10.58 7.96 -3.12
C SER A 91 -9.55 7.18 -3.94
N PRO A 92 -9.75 5.87 -4.19
CA PRO A 92 -8.87 5.13 -5.07
C PRO A 92 -8.88 5.81 -6.45
N ALA A 93 -7.70 6.01 -7.02
CA ALA A 93 -7.61 6.48 -8.38
C ALA A 93 -8.33 5.47 -9.28
N LYS A 94 -9.15 5.96 -10.21
CA LYS A 94 -9.71 5.09 -11.24
C LYS A 94 -8.54 4.62 -12.11
N PHE A 95 -8.23 3.33 -12.06
CA PHE A 95 -7.28 2.75 -12.99
C PHE A 95 -7.81 2.93 -14.41
N ALA A 96 -6.94 3.33 -15.34
CA ALA A 96 -7.28 3.49 -16.75
C ALA A 96 -7.54 2.15 -17.48
N PHE A 97 -7.50 1.04 -16.74
CA PHE A 97 -7.66 -0.31 -17.25
C PHE A 97 -8.43 -1.17 -16.25
N GLU A 98 -9.14 -2.17 -16.77
CA GLU A 98 -9.78 -3.18 -15.94
C GLU A 98 -8.74 -4.25 -15.57
N PHE A 99 -8.63 -4.57 -14.28
CA PHE A 99 -7.87 -5.73 -13.86
C PHE A 99 -8.53 -6.98 -14.43
N GLY A 100 -7.72 -7.91 -14.97
CA GLY A 100 -8.21 -9.22 -15.37
C GLY A 100 -8.81 -10.00 -14.19
N THR A 101 -9.48 -11.11 -14.49
CA THR A 101 -10.32 -11.86 -13.55
C THR A 101 -9.59 -12.48 -12.35
N ARG A 102 -8.25 -12.47 -12.31
CA ARG A 102 -7.48 -12.95 -11.16
C ARG A 102 -6.34 -12.00 -10.85
N LEU A 103 -6.50 -11.33 -9.71
CA LEU A 103 -5.49 -10.53 -9.06
C LEU A 103 -4.69 -11.43 -8.14
N ALA A 104 -3.38 -11.43 -8.35
CA ALA A 104 -2.42 -12.03 -7.46
C ALA A 104 -1.61 -10.90 -6.85
N ASN A 105 -1.52 -10.86 -5.52
CA ASN A 105 -0.52 -10.08 -4.81
C ASN A 105 0.64 -11.00 -4.40
N ASN A 106 1.76 -10.42 -3.98
CA ASN A 106 2.97 -11.19 -3.70
C ASN A 106 2.82 -12.15 -2.51
N SER A 107 1.88 -11.90 -1.58
CA SER A 107 1.56 -12.84 -0.48
C SER A 107 0.84 -14.10 -0.97
N SER A 108 0.09 -14.01 -2.07
CA SER A 108 -0.57 -15.15 -2.71
C SER A 108 0.33 -15.88 -3.70
N LEU A 109 1.55 -15.39 -3.94
CA LEU A 109 2.40 -15.88 -5.02
C LEU A 109 2.88 -17.32 -4.82
N SER A 110 3.14 -17.71 -3.57
CA SER A 110 3.46 -19.08 -3.19
C SER A 110 2.26 -20.01 -3.34
N ALA A 111 1.04 -19.52 -3.06
CA ALA A 111 -0.22 -20.28 -3.14
C ALA A 111 -0.76 -20.44 -4.57
N LEU A 112 -0.29 -19.65 -5.52
CA LEU A 112 -0.66 -19.76 -6.94
C LEU A 112 0.18 -20.87 -7.61
N THR A 113 -0.05 -22.13 -7.26
CA THR A 113 0.71 -23.26 -7.81
C THR A 113 0.10 -23.86 -9.07
N ASP A 114 -1.22 -23.80 -9.27
CA ASP A 114 -1.85 -24.71 -10.22
C ASP A 114 -2.55 -24.07 -11.43
N ASP A 115 -2.88 -22.77 -11.39
CA ASP A 115 -3.77 -22.16 -12.39
C ASP A 115 -3.31 -20.78 -12.91
N PHE A 116 -1.99 -20.57 -12.96
CA PHE A 116 -1.36 -19.35 -13.48
C PHE A 116 -1.63 -19.10 -14.99
N ALA A 117 -2.06 -20.13 -15.73
CA ALA A 117 -2.35 -20.01 -17.17
C ALA A 117 -3.52 -19.06 -17.47
N ALA A 118 -4.43 -18.86 -16.51
CA ALA A 118 -5.56 -17.92 -16.64
C ALA A 118 -5.22 -16.49 -16.17
N VAL A 119 -4.05 -16.27 -15.56
CA VAL A 119 -3.66 -14.98 -15.00
C VAL A 119 -3.17 -14.07 -16.12
N THR A 120 -3.90 -12.99 -16.37
CA THR A 120 -3.54 -11.94 -17.36
C THR A 120 -2.90 -10.72 -16.73
N SER A 121 -3.09 -10.52 -15.41
CA SER A 121 -2.58 -9.39 -14.65
C SER A 121 -2.04 -9.84 -13.29
N LEU A 122 -0.87 -9.35 -12.92
CA LEU A 122 -0.19 -9.62 -11.64
C LEU A 122 0.13 -8.28 -10.96
N ILE A 123 -0.14 -8.14 -9.66
CA ILE A 123 0.27 -6.97 -8.87
C ILE A 123 1.41 -7.39 -7.94
N VAL A 124 2.51 -6.65 -7.97
CA VAL A 124 3.72 -6.89 -7.18
C VAL A 124 3.87 -5.74 -6.19
N ASP A 125 3.24 -5.89 -5.02
CA ASP A 125 3.06 -4.83 -4.02
C ASP A 125 3.96 -4.97 -2.77
N LYS A 126 4.54 -6.14 -2.49
CA LYS A 126 5.42 -6.31 -1.30
C LYS A 126 6.54 -5.25 -1.17
N ALA A 127 7.08 -4.76 -2.29
CA ALA A 127 8.15 -3.77 -2.28
C ALA A 127 7.65 -2.34 -1.99
N TYR A 128 6.33 -2.11 -2.10
CA TYR A 128 5.71 -0.81 -1.91
C TYR A 128 5.87 -0.32 -0.47
N TYR A 129 5.50 -1.14 0.52
CA TYR A 129 5.60 -0.72 1.93
C TYR A 129 7.05 -0.42 2.36
N PRO A 130 8.06 -1.29 2.12
CA PRO A 130 9.45 -0.97 2.41
C PRO A 130 9.94 0.30 1.72
N ALA A 131 9.49 0.56 0.47
CA ALA A 131 9.81 1.80 -0.23
C ALA A 131 9.21 3.03 0.48
N CYS A 132 7.93 2.99 0.85
CA CYS A 132 7.28 4.07 1.63
C CYS A 132 7.98 4.31 2.97
N TYR A 133 8.39 3.26 3.68
CA TYR A 133 9.15 3.38 4.93
C TYR A 133 10.61 3.80 4.75
N ARG A 134 11.08 3.96 3.51
CA ARG A 134 12.50 4.21 3.18
C ARG A 134 13.44 3.17 3.80
N ASP A 135 12.94 1.94 3.97
CA ASP A 135 13.69 0.82 4.52
C ASP A 135 14.39 0.07 3.40
N SER A 136 15.62 0.52 3.10
CA SER A 136 16.43 -0.06 2.04
C SER A 136 16.81 -1.52 2.27
N PHE A 137 16.90 -1.95 3.54
CA PHE A 137 17.25 -3.33 3.88
C PHE A 137 16.08 -4.28 3.60
N SER A 138 14.92 -3.98 4.17
CA SER A 138 13.70 -4.77 3.93
C SER A 138 13.31 -4.74 2.44
N TRP A 139 13.54 -3.62 1.75
CA TRP A 139 13.29 -3.52 0.32
C TRP A 139 14.17 -4.49 -0.49
N LEU A 140 15.48 -4.57 -0.18
CA LEU A 140 16.40 -5.50 -0.85
C LEU A 140 16.03 -6.98 -0.59
N GLU A 141 15.61 -7.32 0.63
CA GLU A 141 15.14 -8.66 0.96
C GLU A 141 13.91 -9.04 0.14
N VAL A 142 12.94 -8.14 0.03
CA VAL A 142 11.75 -8.34 -0.81
C VAL A 142 12.14 -8.51 -2.27
N VAL A 143 13.02 -7.67 -2.82
CA VAL A 143 13.44 -7.80 -4.22
C VAL A 143 14.14 -9.14 -4.47
N ALA A 144 14.99 -9.60 -3.56
CA ALA A 144 15.63 -10.91 -3.66
C ALA A 144 14.62 -12.06 -3.59
N GLU A 145 13.61 -11.97 -2.72
CA GLU A 145 12.51 -12.95 -2.65
C GLU A 145 11.71 -12.99 -3.97
N LEU A 146 11.39 -11.81 -4.52
CA LEU A 146 10.68 -11.68 -5.78
C LEU A 146 11.49 -12.25 -6.94
N ASP A 147 12.79 -11.98 -7.03
CA ASP A 147 13.64 -12.55 -8.08
C ASP A 147 13.68 -14.09 -7.98
N GLY A 148 13.82 -14.64 -6.78
CA GLY A 148 13.82 -16.09 -6.57
C GLY A 148 12.52 -16.79 -6.93
N LEU A 149 11.36 -16.21 -6.56
CA LEU A 149 10.05 -16.85 -6.75
C LEU A 149 9.38 -16.49 -8.08
N LEU A 150 9.33 -15.20 -8.43
CA LEU A 150 8.67 -14.74 -9.64
C LEU A 150 9.46 -15.09 -10.88
N ALA A 151 10.78 -14.86 -10.90
CA ALA A 151 11.53 -15.00 -12.14
C ALA A 151 11.47 -16.44 -12.66
N THR A 152 11.63 -17.42 -11.78
CA THR A 152 11.53 -18.85 -12.14
C THR A 152 10.12 -19.22 -12.61
N LYS A 153 9.08 -18.84 -11.85
CA LYS A 153 7.68 -19.15 -12.24
C LYS A 153 7.29 -18.50 -13.56
N LEU A 154 7.62 -17.22 -13.76
CA LEU A 154 7.33 -16.50 -14.99
C LEU A 154 8.07 -17.12 -16.19
N LEU A 155 9.32 -17.52 -16.01
CA LEU A 155 10.10 -18.18 -17.05
C LEU A 155 9.48 -19.53 -17.45
N ASP A 156 9.11 -20.37 -16.48
CA ASP A 156 8.45 -21.67 -16.73
C ASP A 156 7.11 -21.50 -17.46
N LEU A 157 6.34 -20.46 -17.12
CA LEU A 157 5.06 -20.14 -17.76
C LEU A 157 5.24 -19.66 -19.21
N LEU A 158 6.26 -18.84 -19.45
CA LEU A 158 6.60 -18.37 -20.80
C LEU A 158 7.11 -19.53 -21.67
N LEU A 159 7.95 -20.41 -21.12
CA LEU A 159 8.48 -21.59 -21.82
C LEU A 159 7.39 -22.64 -22.12
N SER A 160 6.47 -22.86 -21.18
CA SER A 160 5.34 -23.80 -21.36
C SER A 160 4.25 -23.30 -22.32
N ARG A 161 4.39 -22.08 -22.85
CA ARG A 161 3.45 -21.42 -23.79
C ARG A 161 2.01 -21.29 -23.27
N LYS A 162 1.83 -21.39 -21.95
CA LYS A 162 0.51 -21.26 -21.30
C LYS A 162 0.03 -19.80 -21.23
N ILE A 163 0.93 -18.84 -21.39
CA ILE A 163 0.64 -17.40 -21.33
C ILE A 163 0.93 -16.75 -22.69
N GLN A 164 -0.05 -16.04 -23.26
CA GLN A 164 0.15 -15.24 -24.47
C GLN A 164 0.68 -13.83 -24.14
N ARG A 165 0.10 -13.22 -23.10
CA ARG A 165 0.46 -11.91 -22.54
C ARG A 165 0.18 -11.89 -21.03
N LEU A 166 1.07 -11.27 -20.28
CA LEU A 166 0.95 -11.02 -18.85
C LEU A 166 1.33 -9.56 -18.56
N ASN A 167 0.46 -8.84 -17.88
CA ASN A 167 0.74 -7.50 -17.40
C ASN A 167 1.17 -7.58 -15.93
N ILE A 168 2.34 -7.04 -15.60
CA ILE A 168 2.85 -6.95 -14.23
C ILE A 168 2.77 -5.49 -13.79
N TYR A 169 2.06 -5.25 -12.71
CA TYR A 169 1.86 -3.94 -12.13
C TYR A 169 2.69 -3.81 -10.86
N VAL A 170 3.55 -2.79 -10.81
CA VAL A 170 4.39 -2.47 -9.66
C VAL A 170 3.96 -1.09 -9.14
N PRO A 171 3.28 -1.02 -7.99
CA PRO A 171 2.91 0.27 -7.37
C PRO A 171 4.14 1.06 -6.97
N THR A 172 4.09 2.39 -7.14
CA THR A 172 5.11 3.35 -6.68
C THR A 172 4.47 4.47 -5.88
N LEU A 173 5.30 5.32 -5.26
CA LEU A 173 4.83 6.48 -4.49
C LEU A 173 3.96 7.42 -5.33
N THR A 174 4.33 7.61 -6.60
CA THR A 174 3.69 8.57 -7.51
C THR A 174 2.72 7.91 -8.50
N GLY A 175 2.66 6.58 -8.57
CA GLY A 175 1.82 5.89 -9.54
C GLY A 175 1.97 4.37 -9.56
N CYS A 176 2.02 3.82 -10.76
CA CYS A 176 2.15 2.39 -10.97
C CYS A 176 2.84 2.14 -12.31
N HIS A 177 3.93 1.37 -12.30
CA HIS A 177 4.54 0.89 -13.54
C HIS A 177 3.83 -0.36 -14.03
N CYS A 178 3.69 -0.47 -15.34
CA CYS A 178 3.12 -1.64 -16.00
C CYS A 178 4.14 -2.23 -16.96
N LEU A 179 4.48 -3.50 -16.73
CA LEU A 179 5.42 -4.26 -17.54
C LEU A 179 4.67 -5.36 -18.26
N GLN A 180 4.71 -5.30 -19.59
CA GLN A 180 4.05 -6.28 -20.43
C GLN A 180 5.04 -7.37 -20.83
N LEU A 181 4.74 -8.59 -20.42
CA LEU A 181 5.47 -9.79 -20.81
C LEU A 181 4.67 -10.61 -21.80
N SER A 182 5.37 -11.15 -22.79
CA SER A 182 4.86 -11.99 -23.86
C SER A 182 5.87 -13.08 -24.19
N ARG A 183 5.42 -14.12 -24.89
CA ARG A 183 6.31 -15.19 -25.37
C ARG A 183 7.49 -14.69 -26.23
N PHE A 184 7.33 -13.56 -26.90
CA PHE A 184 8.38 -13.00 -27.76
C PHE A 184 9.49 -12.34 -26.96
N ASP A 185 9.26 -12.05 -25.67
CA ASP A 185 10.29 -11.52 -24.77
C ASP A 185 11.40 -12.53 -24.48
N LEU A 186 11.12 -13.85 -24.59
CA LEU A 186 12.15 -14.90 -24.54
C LEU A 186 13.23 -14.74 -25.63
N TRP A 187 12.90 -14.07 -26.73
CA TRP A 187 13.79 -13.86 -27.86
C TRP A 187 14.57 -12.56 -27.73
N LYS A 188 14.32 -11.73 -26.72
CA LYS A 188 15.09 -10.52 -26.44
C LYS A 188 16.43 -10.84 -25.76
N PHE A 189 17.19 -11.79 -26.31
CA PHE A 189 18.50 -12.21 -25.79
C PHE A 189 19.54 -11.06 -25.78
N TRP A 190 19.27 -10.00 -26.54
CA TRP A 190 20.08 -8.77 -26.58
C TRP A 190 19.75 -7.78 -25.44
N ARG A 191 18.62 -7.94 -24.74
CA ARG A 191 18.40 -7.21 -23.50
C ARG A 191 19.22 -7.89 -22.40
N LYS A 192 19.92 -7.10 -21.58
CA LYS A 192 20.65 -7.62 -20.41
C LYS A 192 19.71 -8.49 -19.59
N LYS A 193 20.19 -9.65 -19.12
CA LYS A 193 19.42 -10.60 -18.27
C LYS A 193 19.03 -10.05 -16.89
N ALA A 194 19.38 -8.81 -16.57
CA ALA A 194 18.99 -8.18 -15.33
C ALA A 194 17.67 -7.43 -15.56
N PHE A 195 16.61 -7.89 -14.91
CA PHE A 195 15.54 -6.98 -14.53
C PHE A 195 16.20 -5.98 -13.58
N LEU A 196 16.44 -4.76 -14.05
CA LEU A 196 17.12 -3.74 -13.26
C LEU A 196 16.13 -3.22 -12.23
N TRP A 197 15.94 -4.00 -11.16
CA TRP A 197 15.18 -3.57 -10.00
C TRP A 197 15.69 -2.23 -9.47
N TYR A 198 16.97 -1.90 -9.70
CA TYR A 198 17.56 -0.59 -9.42
C TYR A 198 16.93 0.58 -10.17
N GLU A 199 16.53 0.43 -11.44
CA GLU A 199 15.84 1.51 -12.18
C GLU A 199 14.44 1.76 -11.58
N LEU A 200 13.74 0.68 -11.22
CA LEU A 200 12.49 0.75 -10.45
C LEU A 200 12.73 1.27 -9.02
N ALA A 201 13.88 1.02 -8.42
CA ALA A 201 14.24 1.48 -7.08
C ALA A 201 14.49 2.99 -7.05
N GLU A 202 15.17 3.52 -8.07
CA GLU A 202 15.37 4.96 -8.23
C GLU A 202 14.02 5.66 -8.42
N GLU A 203 13.13 5.14 -9.27
CA GLU A 203 11.76 5.66 -9.44
C GLU A 203 10.85 5.44 -8.22
N LEU A 204 11.18 4.49 -7.33
CA LEU A 204 10.49 4.27 -6.05
C LEU A 204 11.01 5.16 -4.92
N ALA A 205 12.24 5.66 -5.05
CA ALA A 205 12.91 6.49 -4.05
C ALA A 205 12.76 8.01 -4.32
N GLU A 206 12.46 8.39 -5.56
CA GLU A 206 12.03 9.75 -5.98
C GLU A 206 10.53 9.97 -5.79
#